data_AF-A0A381IL43-F1
#
_entry.id   AF-A0A381IL43-F1
#
_cell.length_a   1.000
_cell.length_b   1.000
_cell.length_c   1.000
_cell.angle_alpha   90.00
_cell.angle_beta   90.00
_cell.angle_gamma   90.00
#
_symmetry.space_group_name_H-M   'P 1'
#
loop_
_entity.id
_entity.type
_entity.pdbx_description
1 polymer ?
#
loop_
_entity_poly.entity_id
_entity_poly.type
_entity_poly.pdbx_seq_one_letter_code
_entity_poly.pdbx_strand_id
1 'polypeptide(L)'
;MPIEPIGPFRPPRARRLPVFESIFLGPGGRFRMTPLYDVLTAQPSLDQGQVPRKKFKLAMSVGKTRHYAIHDIVPRHFMQTADIAGVGTPTMKAIFEDIQANAERQAQAVNTSMPCNFPDQLMTATMAAISPRVRLIAGAMATDSHR
;
A
#
# COMPACT_ATOMS: atom_id res chain seq x y z
N MET A 1 35.55 17.64 5.82
CA MET A 1 35.29 16.92 4.56
C MET A 1 34.05 17.52 3.94
N PRO A 2 34.08 18.01 2.69
CA PRO A 2 32.89 18.57 2.06
C PRO A 2 31.93 17.44 1.64
N ILE A 3 30.63 17.66 1.85
CA ILE A 3 29.55 16.74 1.57
C ILE A 3 29.16 16.95 0.10
N GLU A 4 29.30 15.92 -0.75
CA GLU A 4 28.91 16.03 -2.16
C GLU A 4 27.39 16.20 -2.32
N PRO A 5 26.93 17.02 -3.29
CA PRO A 5 25.50 17.21 -3.55
C PRO A 5 24.89 15.93 -4.14
N ILE A 6 23.78 15.49 -3.53
CA ILE A 6 22.99 14.35 -4.00
C ILE A 6 22.43 14.68 -5.38
N GLY A 7 22.96 14.02 -6.42
CA GLY A 7 22.49 14.17 -7.79
C GLY A 7 21.02 13.79 -7.99
N PRO A 8 20.39 14.20 -9.11
CA PRO A 8 18.97 13.96 -9.36
C PRO A 8 18.66 12.45 -9.41
N PHE A 9 17.72 12.01 -8.58
CA PHE A 9 17.25 10.63 -8.52
C PHE A 9 16.70 10.20 -9.90
N ARG A 10 17.47 9.37 -10.61
CA ARG A 10 17.00 8.70 -11.83
C ARG A 10 16.24 7.45 -11.42
N PRO A 11 14.91 7.37 -11.62
CA PRO A 11 14.19 6.15 -11.29
C PRO A 11 14.67 5.03 -12.21
N PRO A 12 14.91 3.82 -11.67
CA PRO A 12 15.36 2.68 -12.47
C PRO A 12 14.34 2.37 -13.57
N ARG A 13 14.83 2.11 -14.80
CA ARG A 13 14.00 1.49 -15.84
C ARG A 13 13.57 0.12 -15.30
N ALA A 14 12.27 -0.17 -15.37
CA ALA A 14 11.63 -1.36 -14.84
C ALA A 14 12.41 -2.67 -15.16
N ARG A 15 13.38 -3.00 -14.31
CA ARG A 15 13.88 -4.35 -14.08
C ARG A 15 13.29 -4.75 -12.74
N ARG A 16 12.74 -5.97 -12.70
CA ARG A 16 12.05 -6.60 -11.55
C ARG A 16 12.40 -5.93 -10.23
N LEU A 17 11.42 -5.28 -9.61
CA LEU A 17 11.55 -4.85 -8.23
C LEU A 17 11.75 -6.12 -7.38
N PRO A 18 12.71 -6.15 -6.45
CA PRO A 18 12.81 -7.25 -5.50
C PRO A 18 11.49 -7.33 -4.72
N VAL A 19 10.97 -8.55 -4.59
CA VAL A 19 9.88 -8.85 -3.66
C VAL A 19 10.48 -8.89 -2.25
N PHE A 20 9.81 -8.23 -1.31
CA PHE A 20 10.30 -8.07 0.07
C PHE A 20 9.84 -9.22 0.99
N GLU A 21 9.15 -10.23 0.46
CA GLU A 21 8.73 -11.38 1.25
C GLU A 21 9.89 -12.33 1.60
N SER A 22 9.98 -12.69 2.88
CA SER A 22 10.80 -13.81 3.36
C SER A 22 9.98 -14.85 4.13
N ILE A 23 10.58 -16.02 4.36
CA ILE A 23 9.95 -17.15 5.04
C ILE A 23 10.87 -17.70 6.13
N PHE A 24 10.29 -18.11 7.25
CA PHE A 24 10.98 -18.93 8.24
C PHE A 24 10.95 -20.40 7.82
N LEU A 25 12.09 -21.07 7.95
CA LEU A 25 12.20 -22.51 7.73
C LEU A 25 12.04 -23.24 9.08
N GLY A 26 11.16 -24.24 9.10
CA GLY A 26 10.91 -25.10 10.25
C GLY A 26 11.30 -26.56 9.97
N PRO A 27 11.42 -27.39 11.03
CA PRO A 27 11.71 -28.81 10.87
C PRO A 27 10.70 -29.53 9.98
N GLY A 28 11.17 -30.52 9.22
CA GLY A 28 10.32 -31.31 8.33
C GLY A 28 9.84 -30.55 7.09
N GLY A 29 10.61 -29.56 6.61
CA GLY A 29 10.30 -28.82 5.39
C GLY A 29 9.13 -27.84 5.52
N ARG A 30 8.71 -27.53 6.75
CA ARG A 30 7.64 -26.56 7.00
C ARG A 30 8.15 -25.15 6.81
N PHE A 31 7.29 -24.25 6.37
CA PHE A 31 7.60 -22.84 6.22
C PHE A 31 6.44 -21.98 6.73
N ARG A 32 6.77 -20.81 7.25
CA ARG A 32 5.80 -19.79 7.65
C ARG A 32 6.27 -18.42 7.19
N MET A 33 5.33 -17.52 6.92
CA MET A 33 5.63 -16.13 6.55
C MET A 33 6.33 -15.42 7.71
N THR A 34 7.35 -14.61 7.42
CA THR A 34 7.89 -13.66 8.39
C THR A 34 6.95 -12.46 8.55
N PRO A 35 7.04 -11.69 9.64
CA PRO A 35 6.43 -10.36 9.66
C PRO A 35 6.85 -9.53 8.44
N LEU A 36 5.97 -8.65 7.96
CA LEU A 36 6.30 -7.69 6.91
C LEU A 36 7.29 -6.66 7.47
N TYR A 37 8.29 -6.32 6.66
CA TYR A 37 9.28 -5.27 6.94
C TYR A 37 9.46 -4.39 5.69
N ASP A 38 10.27 -3.34 5.78
CA ASP A 38 10.49 -2.37 4.69
C ASP A 38 9.21 -1.65 4.21
N VAL A 39 8.26 -1.41 5.11
CA VAL A 39 7.05 -0.64 4.80
C VAL A 39 7.36 0.85 4.80
N LEU A 40 7.37 1.44 3.61
CA LEU A 40 7.59 2.88 3.39
C LEU A 40 6.48 3.47 2.54
N THR A 41 6.20 4.76 2.74
CA THR A 41 5.27 5.53 1.91
C THR A 41 6.01 6.49 1.00
N ALA A 42 5.67 6.50 -0.28
CA ALA A 42 6.15 7.51 -1.24
C ALA A 42 5.15 8.66 -1.45
N GLN A 43 4.11 8.73 -0.60
CA GLN A 43 3.09 9.77 -0.69
C GLN A 43 3.64 11.20 -0.59
N PRO A 44 4.57 11.55 0.35
CA PRO A 44 5.10 12.91 0.41
C PRO A 44 5.84 13.32 -0.87
N SER A 45 6.62 12.39 -1.45
CA SER A 45 7.33 12.64 -2.72
C SER A 45 6.38 12.76 -3.91
N LEU A 46 5.22 12.10 -3.87
CA LEU A 46 4.15 12.29 -4.85
C LEU A 46 3.52 13.68 -4.71
N ASP A 47 3.19 14.10 -3.49
CA ASP A 47 2.52 15.37 -3.21
C ASP A 47 3.42 16.57 -3.52
N GLN A 48 4.74 16.44 -3.29
CA GLN A 48 5.75 17.44 -3.68
C GLN A 48 6.07 17.44 -5.18
N GLY A 49 5.47 16.56 -5.98
CA GLY A 49 5.73 16.45 -7.42
C GLY A 49 7.10 15.87 -7.80
N GLN A 50 7.87 15.37 -6.83
CA GLN A 50 9.17 14.73 -7.06
C GLN A 50 9.04 13.40 -7.79
N VAL A 51 7.92 12.70 -7.57
CA VAL A 51 7.57 11.46 -8.28
C VAL A 51 6.37 11.74 -9.21
N PRO A 52 6.53 11.61 -10.53
CA PRO A 52 5.40 11.72 -11.45
C PRO A 52 4.34 10.67 -11.15
N ARG A 53 3.05 11.04 -11.22
CA ARG A 53 1.91 10.13 -10.97
C ARG A 53 1.95 8.83 -11.78
N LYS A 54 2.50 8.87 -13.00
CA LYS A 54 2.71 7.68 -13.87
C LYS A 54 3.79 6.71 -13.37
N LYS A 55 4.68 7.15 -12.48
CA LYS A 55 5.75 6.33 -11.87
C LYS A 55 5.37 5.82 -10.48
N PHE A 56 4.28 6.28 -9.90
CA PHE A 56 3.74 5.79 -8.63
C PHE A 56 2.97 4.48 -8.84
N LYS A 57 3.70 3.37 -8.73
CA LYS A 57 3.27 2.02 -9.10
C LYS A 57 3.55 1.01 -8.00
N LEU A 58 2.70 -0.01 -7.86
CA LEU A 58 2.96 -1.19 -7.06
C LEU A 58 4.11 -2.02 -7.67
N ALA A 59 4.82 -2.76 -6.82
CA ALA A 59 5.82 -3.73 -7.26
C ALA A 59 5.18 -4.97 -7.92
N MET A 60 4.00 -5.35 -7.44
CA MET A 60 3.21 -6.47 -7.96
C MET A 60 1.85 -5.98 -8.46
N SER A 61 1.38 -6.55 -9.58
CA SER A 61 0.11 -6.15 -10.18
C SER A 61 -1.09 -6.77 -9.47
N VAL A 62 -2.24 -6.10 -9.57
CA VAL A 62 -3.55 -6.60 -9.13
C VAL A 62 -4.55 -6.59 -10.28
N GLY A 63 -5.63 -7.37 -10.17
CA GLY A 63 -6.69 -7.53 -11.17
C GLY A 63 -6.52 -8.74 -12.10
N LYS A 64 -7.56 -9.01 -12.91
CA LYS A 64 -7.52 -9.97 -14.03
C LYS A 64 -6.56 -9.49 -15.11
N THR A 65 -6.55 -8.18 -15.37
CA THR A 65 -5.53 -7.47 -16.15
C THR A 65 -4.47 -6.88 -15.22
N ARG A 66 -3.23 -6.73 -15.69
CA ARG A 66 -2.13 -6.24 -14.85
C ARG A 66 -2.25 -4.74 -14.56
N HIS A 67 -2.77 -4.37 -13.39
CA HIS A 67 -2.76 -2.99 -12.90
C HIS A 67 -1.59 -2.76 -11.94
N TYR A 68 -0.69 -1.85 -12.32
CA TYR A 68 0.44 -1.43 -11.48
C TYR A 68 0.27 -0.01 -10.94
N ALA A 69 -0.28 0.91 -11.73
CA ALA A 69 -0.34 2.32 -11.36
C ALA A 69 -1.38 2.55 -10.25
N ILE A 70 -0.94 3.13 -9.14
CA ILE A 70 -1.77 3.25 -7.92
C ILE A 70 -3.05 4.05 -8.18
N HIS A 71 -3.00 5.02 -9.09
CA HIS A 71 -4.16 5.83 -9.45
C HIS A 71 -5.23 5.09 -10.27
N ASP A 72 -4.87 3.98 -10.93
CA ASP A 72 -5.79 3.15 -11.71
C ASP A 72 -6.36 1.99 -10.90
N ILE A 73 -5.83 1.76 -9.69
CA ILE A 73 -6.21 0.63 -8.84
C ILE A 73 -7.45 1.00 -8.03
N VAL A 74 -8.45 0.13 -8.11
CA VAL A 74 -9.74 0.23 -7.40
C VAL A 74 -10.08 -1.12 -6.75
N PRO A 75 -11.03 -1.18 -5.78
CA PRO A 75 -11.21 -2.36 -4.93
C PRO A 75 -11.55 -3.63 -5.72
N ARG A 76 -12.30 -3.50 -6.82
CA ARG A 76 -12.60 -4.62 -7.73
C ARG A 76 -11.36 -5.36 -8.25
N HIS A 77 -10.20 -4.69 -8.40
CA HIS A 77 -8.98 -5.34 -8.88
C HIS A 77 -8.40 -6.28 -7.83
N PHE A 78 -8.54 -5.95 -6.54
CA PHE A 78 -8.15 -6.85 -5.45
C PHE A 78 -9.13 -8.03 -5.33
N MET A 79 -10.44 -7.80 -5.50
CA MET A 79 -11.43 -8.90 -5.56
C MET A 79 -11.11 -9.89 -6.67
N GLN A 80 -10.76 -9.38 -7.85
CA GLN A 80 -10.30 -10.20 -8.98
C GLN A 80 -9.03 -10.99 -8.65
N THR A 81 -8.05 -10.37 -7.99
CA THR A 81 -6.83 -11.08 -7.56
C THR A 81 -7.13 -12.15 -6.50
N ALA A 82 -8.04 -11.88 -5.56
CA ALA A 82 -8.44 -12.85 -4.52
C ALA A 82 -9.11 -14.09 -5.12
N ASP A 83 -9.95 -13.87 -6.14
CA ASP A 83 -10.60 -14.93 -6.92
C ASP A 83 -9.57 -15.81 -7.64
N ILE A 84 -8.63 -15.19 -8.37
CA ILE A 84 -7.54 -15.90 -9.07
C ILE A 84 -6.62 -16.65 -8.10
N ALA A 85 -6.33 -16.06 -6.94
CA ALA A 85 -5.42 -16.63 -5.93
C ALA A 85 -6.08 -17.69 -5.04
N GLY A 86 -7.39 -17.92 -5.16
CA GLY A 86 -8.12 -18.89 -4.33
C GLY A 86 -8.31 -18.46 -2.87
N VAL A 87 -8.12 -17.18 -2.54
CA VAL A 87 -8.29 -16.62 -1.17
C VAL A 87 -9.77 -16.51 -0.79
N GLY A 88 -10.64 -16.40 -1.80
CA GLY A 88 -12.09 -16.32 -1.64
C GLY A 88 -12.60 -14.88 -1.46
N THR A 89 -13.72 -14.60 -2.13
CA THR A 89 -14.45 -13.33 -2.07
C THR A 89 -14.84 -12.92 -0.63
N PRO A 90 -15.33 -13.81 0.26
CA PRO A 90 -15.72 -13.42 1.61
C PRO A 90 -14.55 -12.90 2.45
N THR A 91 -13.39 -13.55 2.35
CA THR A 91 -12.17 -13.16 3.08
C THR A 91 -11.73 -11.76 2.67
N MET A 92 -11.72 -11.47 1.36
CA MET A 92 -11.33 -10.14 0.87
C MET A 92 -12.35 -9.07 1.26
N LYS A 93 -13.65 -9.39 1.29
CA LYS A 93 -14.69 -8.47 1.81
C LYS A 93 -14.47 -8.14 3.29
N ALA A 94 -14.21 -9.15 4.12
CA ALA A 94 -13.93 -8.96 5.54
C ALA A 94 -12.70 -8.07 5.78
N ILE A 95 -11.63 -8.22 4.97
CA ILE A 95 -10.46 -7.35 5.03
C ILE A 95 -10.83 -5.91 4.68
N PHE A 96 -11.67 -5.69 3.65
CA PHE A 96 -12.11 -4.35 3.29
C PHE A 96 -13.01 -3.70 4.35
N GLU A 97 -13.90 -4.46 4.96
CA GLU A 97 -14.75 -4.00 6.07
C GLU A 97 -13.90 -3.58 7.27
N ASP A 98 -12.89 -4.39 7.63
CA ASP A 98 -11.96 -4.07 8.71
C ASP A 98 -11.16 -2.79 8.42
N ILE A 99 -10.60 -2.66 7.21
CA ILE A 99 -9.87 -1.45 6.79
C ILE A 99 -10.81 -0.24 6.84
N GLN A 100 -12.04 -0.35 6.35
CA GLN A 100 -13.00 0.74 6.38
C GLN A 100 -13.34 1.16 7.83
N ALA A 101 -13.54 0.20 8.72
CA ALA A 101 -13.92 0.46 10.10
C ALA A 101 -12.78 1.02 10.95
N ASN A 102 -11.53 0.62 10.66
CA ASN A 102 -10.41 0.84 11.57
C ASN A 102 -9.30 1.74 11.02
N ALA A 103 -9.12 1.90 9.70
CA ALA A 103 -7.94 2.58 9.15
C ALA A 103 -7.74 4.01 9.66
N GLU A 104 -8.78 4.85 9.61
CA GLU A 104 -8.68 6.25 10.07
C GLU A 104 -8.45 6.34 11.59
N ARG A 105 -9.12 5.48 12.36
CA ARG A 105 -8.97 5.42 13.82
C ARG A 105 -7.56 5.02 14.23
N GLN A 106 -7.02 3.97 13.62
CA GLN A 106 -5.67 3.48 13.91
C GLN A 106 -4.61 4.49 13.45
N ALA A 107 -4.81 5.13 12.30
CA ALA A 107 -3.92 6.18 11.83
C ALA A 107 -3.87 7.37 12.81
N GLN A 108 -5.02 7.79 13.35
CA GLN A 108 -5.08 8.84 14.36
C GLN A 108 -4.43 8.43 15.69
N ALA A 109 -4.60 7.19 16.12
CA ALA A 109 -3.95 6.66 17.32
C ALA A 109 -2.42 6.68 17.18
N VAL A 110 -1.90 6.28 16.02
CA VAL A 110 -0.46 6.34 15.71
C VAL A 110 0.03 7.79 15.66
N ASN A 111 -0.72 8.69 15.03
CA ASN A 111 -0.38 10.11 14.99
C ASN A 111 -0.24 10.71 16.41
N THR A 112 -1.10 10.29 17.34
CA THR A 112 -1.09 10.78 18.73
C THR A 112 0.03 10.18 19.58
N SER A 113 0.52 8.98 19.24
CA SER A 113 1.61 8.32 19.97
C SER A 113 3.01 8.68 19.46
N MET A 114 3.11 9.50 18.40
CA MET A 114 4.39 9.87 17.81
C MET A 114 5.19 10.85 18.69
N PRO A 115 6.53 10.77 18.66
CA PRO A 115 7.37 11.71 19.37
C PRO A 115 7.32 13.11 18.74
N CYS A 116 7.52 14.15 19.55
CA CYS A 116 7.39 15.55 19.14
C CYS A 116 8.37 16.01 18.05
N ASN A 117 9.42 15.23 17.76
CA ASN A 117 10.43 15.51 16.75
C ASN A 117 10.21 14.74 15.44
N PHE A 118 9.06 14.08 15.28
CA PHE A 118 8.73 13.38 14.05
C PHE A 118 8.40 14.39 12.92
N PRO A 119 8.78 14.12 11.65
CA PRO A 119 8.50 15.06 10.55
C PRO A 119 7.00 15.22 10.26
N ASP A 120 6.43 16.38 10.61
CA ASP A 120 5.00 16.70 10.41
C ASP A 120 4.53 16.56 8.96
N GLN A 121 5.40 16.89 8.00
CA GLN A 121 5.08 16.79 6.58
C GLN A 121 4.80 15.35 6.15
N LEU A 122 5.59 14.39 6.65
CA LEU A 122 5.41 12.97 6.35
C LEU A 122 4.09 12.48 6.94
N MET A 123 3.79 12.88 8.17
CA MET A 123 2.55 12.51 8.84
C MET A 123 1.33 13.09 8.13
N THR A 124 1.35 14.39 7.83
CA THR A 124 0.24 15.10 7.17
C THR A 124 -0.05 14.50 5.79
N ALA A 125 0.99 14.27 4.98
CA ALA A 125 0.84 13.64 3.67
C ALA A 125 0.26 12.22 3.77
N THR A 126 0.73 11.43 4.75
CA THR A 126 0.24 10.05 4.96
C THR A 126 -1.21 10.03 5.41
N MET A 127 -1.59 10.86 6.39
CA MET A 127 -2.97 10.97 6.87
C MET A 127 -3.92 11.45 5.77
N ALA A 128 -3.54 12.49 5.04
CA ALA A 128 -4.33 13.01 3.92
C ALA A 128 -4.54 11.97 2.81
N ALA A 129 -3.61 11.02 2.66
CA ALA A 129 -3.69 9.94 1.70
C ALA A 129 -4.59 8.77 2.12
N ILE A 130 -4.78 8.53 3.41
CA ILE A 130 -5.57 7.40 3.91
C ILE A 130 -7.05 7.64 3.63
N SER A 131 -7.60 8.80 3.99
CA SER A 131 -9.05 9.06 3.89
C SER A 131 -9.64 8.88 2.49
N PRO A 132 -9.05 9.42 1.40
CA PRO A 132 -9.59 9.19 0.05
C PRO A 132 -9.60 7.71 -0.35
N ARG A 133 -8.61 6.92 0.10
CA ARG A 133 -8.50 5.49 -0.19
C ARG A 133 -9.53 4.68 0.59
N VAL A 134 -9.77 5.03 1.85
CA VAL A 134 -10.84 4.43 2.68
C VAL A 134 -12.21 4.70 2.06
N ARG A 135 -12.48 5.93 1.62
CA ARG A 135 -13.74 6.27 0.94
C ARG A 135 -13.95 5.49 -0.36
N LEU A 136 -12.87 5.26 -1.12
CA LEU A 136 -12.90 4.48 -2.34
C LEU A 136 -13.22 3.00 -2.07
N ILE A 137 -12.77 2.44 -0.95
CA ILE A 137 -13.17 1.11 -0.48
C ILE A 137 -14.65 1.10 -0.09
N ALA A 138 -15.08 2.05 0.74
CA ALA A 138 -16.47 2.15 1.20
C ALA A 138 -17.47 2.26 0.03
N GLY A 139 -17.17 3.09 -0.97
CA GLY A 139 -18.02 3.25 -2.16
C GLY A 139 -18.14 1.95 -2.98
N ALA A 140 -17.07 1.16 -3.06
CA ALA A 140 -17.12 -0.13 -3.74
C ALA A 140 -17.96 -1.16 -2.98
N MET A 141 -17.88 -1.20 -1.64
CA MET A 141 -18.66 -2.13 -0.82
C MET A 141 -20.16 -1.81 -0.84
N ALA A 142 -20.52 -0.52 -0.85
CA ALA A 142 -21.91 -0.10 -1.00
C ALA A 142 -22.52 -0.55 -2.35
N THR A 143 -21.73 -0.51 -3.43
CA THR A 143 -22.17 -0.95 -4.77
C THR A 143 -22.37 -2.47 -4.85
N ASP A 144 -21.55 -3.24 -4.11
CA ASP A 144 -21.58 -4.70 -4.08
C ASP A 144 -22.73 -5.26 -3.22
N SER A 145 -23.29 -4.45 -2.32
CA SER A 145 -24.41 -4.82 -1.44
C SER A 145 -25.78 -4.72 -2.14
N HIS A 146 -25.83 -4.07 -3.31
CA HIS A 146 -27.03 -3.92 -4.13
C HIS A 146 -27.12 -4.92 -5.29
N ARG A 147 -26.25 -5.94 -5.32
CA ARG A 147 -26.25 -7.05 -6.28
C ARG A 147 -26.46 -8.37 -5.57
#